data_AF-A0A535MQ51-F1
#
_entry.id   AF-A0A535MQ51-F1
#
_cell.length_a   1.000
_cell.length_b   1.000
_cell.length_c   1.000
_cell.angle_alpha   90.00
_cell.angle_beta   90.00
_cell.angle_gamma   90.00
#
_symmetry.space_group_name_H-M   'P 1'
#
loop_
_entity.id
_entity.type
_entity.pdbx_description
1 polymer ?
#
loop_
_entity_poly.entity_id
_entity_poly.type
_entity_poly.pdbx_seq_one_letter_code
_entity_poly.pdbx_strand_id
1 'polypeptide(L)'
;MTAGDRLVVLMRWPELGTGKSRLAAALGAEAAHRLHRGFVADTLGWSAAWPRLVAFNPPEAAGAVARAAPGAALVAQPGGDLGDRLAHAFAAGFALGARRVLLVGSDSPTLRARRRSGCRRSSAGSSGAPSAPAPRWPREPAPPASRCAPRGPGTTSTTAPASSASPATSPAIPGAPPGPRRRSPRAGGDMPAGLLSPPRELRARAPAAAPAPGGGGRDLAPWAIGVGAAAALLAVAAVRWLTFHSTTYDLAFFDQVVWNASQGHGLRSSFVDYGFLGQHFEPALLLFVPLYRLHATPLWLLAGQSLALGLAVVPLWALAREWVGGRGAALAACTAYLLSVGLARAAGFDFHTETLAVPFVFLALLGAAQSSGALLLLAGLAPLLCKEDGALVTVGIGLLALIVHRRRAGLVLAGGGVAAGALVALVLMPRLRDGAAGDLIDRYRYLGSTPGAVVEHLVVAPQSWLGHLLSAPAGPALLLALAGAGLLPLLRPAALAACLPVLLLALVSADPYQSALRLQYGLPAVPLLIAAALAGWRSRPGRRLGRAVPALLVGGAAATWLVAAPLPWGPGPDRISLAGLERAAEVSRVLARIPSDAPVAATGSLLTHLAERTDVFELPAGVGVDWVA
;
A
#
# COMPACT_ATOMS: atom_id res chain seq x y z
N MET A 1 -23.91 -9.30 -28.24
CA MET A 1 -24.64 -10.53 -28.61
C MET A 1 -25.51 -10.26 -29.83
N THR A 2 -25.48 -11.15 -30.83
CA THR A 2 -26.33 -11.15 -32.04
C THR A 2 -27.42 -12.22 -31.92
N ALA A 3 -28.27 -12.39 -32.95
CA ALA A 3 -29.36 -13.36 -32.94
C ALA A 3 -28.91 -14.84 -32.79
N GLY A 4 -27.64 -15.15 -33.07
CA GLY A 4 -27.05 -16.48 -32.87
C GLY A 4 -26.36 -16.69 -31.52
N ASP A 5 -26.43 -15.74 -30.58
CA ASP A 5 -25.81 -15.84 -29.26
C ASP A 5 -26.87 -16.04 -28.16
N ARG A 6 -26.57 -16.81 -27.11
CA ARG A 6 -27.52 -17.11 -26.02
C ARG A 6 -26.93 -16.87 -24.62
N LEU A 7 -27.73 -16.27 -23.74
CA LEU A 7 -27.38 -16.00 -22.34
C LEU A 7 -27.97 -17.09 -21.43
N VAL A 8 -27.12 -17.83 -20.74
CA VAL A 8 -27.51 -18.80 -19.72
C VAL A 8 -27.51 -18.12 -18.36
N VAL A 9 -28.66 -18.11 -17.67
CA VAL A 9 -28.76 -17.69 -16.27
C VAL A 9 -28.81 -18.94 -15.40
N LEU A 10 -27.71 -19.24 -14.72
CA LEU A 10 -27.61 -20.34 -13.76
C LEU A 10 -28.03 -19.84 -12.37
N MET A 11 -29.10 -20.40 -11.80
CA MET A 11 -29.65 -19.91 -10.53
C MET A 11 -30.23 -21.01 -9.65
N ARG A 12 -30.24 -20.79 -8.32
CA ARG A 12 -31.11 -21.53 -7.41
C ARG A 12 -32.40 -20.72 -7.22
N TRP A 13 -33.55 -21.39 -7.25
CA TRP A 13 -34.82 -20.76 -6.94
C TRP A 13 -34.83 -20.32 -5.46
N PRO A 14 -35.23 -19.08 -5.15
CA PRO A 14 -35.12 -18.54 -3.79
C PRO A 14 -36.32 -18.94 -2.93
N GLU A 15 -36.16 -20.02 -2.15
CA GLU A 15 -37.12 -20.44 -1.12
C GLU A 15 -36.62 -20.06 0.28
N LEU A 16 -37.46 -20.16 1.31
CA LEU A 16 -37.07 -19.83 2.68
C LEU A 16 -36.19 -20.97 3.24
N GLY A 17 -35.06 -20.61 3.85
CA GLY A 17 -34.07 -21.58 4.35
C GLY A 17 -33.19 -22.26 3.29
N THR A 18 -33.45 -22.10 1.99
CA THR A 18 -32.66 -22.78 0.94
C THR A 18 -31.60 -21.87 0.30
N GLY A 19 -30.34 -22.35 0.31
CA GLY A 19 -29.18 -21.59 -0.15
C GLY A 19 -28.77 -20.44 0.80
N LYS A 20 -27.76 -19.66 0.40
CA LYS A 20 -27.29 -18.45 1.11
C LYS A 20 -27.02 -18.59 2.62
N SER A 21 -26.70 -19.80 3.11
CA SER A 21 -26.52 -20.09 4.55
C SER A 21 -25.55 -19.16 5.27
N ARG A 22 -24.42 -18.80 4.62
CA ARG A 22 -23.44 -17.82 5.14
C ARG A 22 -24.02 -16.41 5.33
N LEU A 23 -25.01 -16.02 4.52
CA LEU A 23 -25.72 -14.74 4.64
C LEU A 23 -26.83 -14.81 5.69
N ALA A 24 -27.54 -15.94 5.76
CA ALA A 24 -28.56 -16.18 6.79
C ALA A 24 -27.95 -16.21 8.20
N ALA A 25 -26.75 -16.75 8.37
CA ALA A 25 -26.00 -16.73 9.63
C ALA A 25 -25.59 -15.32 10.09
N ALA A 26 -25.55 -14.33 9.19
CA ALA A 26 -25.17 -12.94 9.50
C ALA A 26 -26.37 -11.99 9.61
N LEU A 27 -27.47 -12.25 8.88
CA LEU A 27 -28.62 -11.33 8.75
C LEU A 27 -29.97 -11.93 9.18
N GLY A 28 -30.03 -13.22 9.51
CA GLY A 28 -31.29 -13.97 9.67
C GLY A 28 -31.82 -14.55 8.36
N ALA A 29 -32.62 -15.61 8.45
CA ALA A 29 -33.10 -16.37 7.30
C ALA A 29 -34.00 -15.53 6.37
N GLU A 30 -34.92 -14.76 6.94
CA GLU A 30 -35.88 -13.93 6.21
C GLU A 30 -35.19 -12.79 5.45
N ALA A 31 -34.15 -12.19 6.04
CA ALA A 31 -33.38 -11.14 5.38
C ALA A 31 -32.54 -11.69 4.24
N ALA A 32 -31.86 -12.82 4.45
CA ALA A 32 -31.11 -13.52 3.41
C ALA A 32 -32.02 -14.00 2.27
N HIS A 33 -33.22 -14.50 2.58
CA HIS A 33 -34.24 -14.88 1.59
C HIS A 33 -34.76 -13.67 0.80
N ARG A 34 -35.08 -12.53 1.45
CA ARG A 34 -35.46 -11.30 0.75
C ARG A 34 -34.37 -10.82 -0.21
N LEU A 35 -33.10 -10.82 0.23
CA LEU A 35 -31.96 -10.48 -0.62
C LEU A 35 -31.78 -11.46 -1.78
N HIS A 36 -31.90 -12.76 -1.54
CA HIS A 36 -31.81 -13.79 -2.58
C HIS A 36 -32.91 -13.64 -3.64
N ARG A 37 -34.15 -13.34 -3.22
CA ARG A 37 -35.25 -13.01 -4.13
C ARG A 37 -34.98 -11.75 -4.95
N GLY A 38 -34.43 -10.70 -4.35
CA GLY A 38 -33.99 -9.50 -5.06
C GLY A 38 -32.94 -9.82 -6.12
N PHE A 39 -31.88 -10.53 -5.74
CA PHE A 39 -30.77 -10.89 -6.63
C PHE A 39 -31.23 -11.69 -7.87
N VAL A 40 -32.14 -12.65 -7.66
CA VAL A 40 -32.76 -13.43 -8.74
C VAL A 40 -33.67 -12.55 -9.60
N ALA A 41 -34.53 -11.73 -8.99
CA ALA A 41 -35.43 -10.83 -9.71
C ALA A 41 -34.67 -9.80 -10.57
N ASP A 42 -33.63 -9.18 -10.04
CA ASP A 42 -32.74 -8.27 -10.76
C ASP A 42 -32.05 -8.98 -11.93
N THR A 43 -31.52 -10.18 -11.71
CA THR A 43 -30.83 -10.96 -12.75
C THR A 43 -31.79 -11.40 -13.86
N LEU A 44 -33.01 -11.79 -13.52
CA LEU A 44 -34.05 -12.14 -14.51
C LEU A 44 -34.62 -10.91 -15.22
N GLY A 45 -34.80 -9.77 -14.54
CA GLY A 45 -35.21 -8.52 -15.16
C GLY A 45 -34.13 -7.95 -16.09
N TRP A 46 -32.86 -8.07 -15.72
CA TRP A 46 -31.76 -7.52 -16.51
C TRP A 46 -31.39 -8.41 -17.70
N SER A 47 -31.44 -9.73 -17.56
CA SER A 47 -31.17 -10.69 -18.65
C SER A 47 -32.22 -10.68 -19.76
N ALA A 48 -33.42 -10.14 -19.52
CA ALA A 48 -34.57 -10.22 -20.43
C ALA A 48 -34.39 -9.56 -21.81
N ALA A 49 -33.37 -8.71 -22.00
CA ALA A 49 -33.08 -8.10 -23.31
C ALA A 49 -32.15 -8.93 -24.22
N TRP A 50 -31.93 -10.20 -23.87
CA TRP A 50 -31.11 -11.14 -24.66
C TRP A 50 -31.87 -12.46 -24.85
N PRO A 51 -31.69 -13.17 -25.98
CA PRO A 51 -32.12 -14.56 -26.11
C PRO A 51 -31.49 -15.39 -24.99
N ARG A 52 -32.32 -16.06 -24.17
CA ARG A 52 -31.86 -16.63 -22.90
C ARG A 52 -32.36 -18.04 -22.63
N LEU A 53 -31.56 -18.77 -21.88
CA LEU A 53 -31.86 -20.04 -21.23
C LEU A 53 -31.72 -19.82 -19.72
N VAL A 54 -32.72 -20.19 -18.93
CA VAL A 54 -32.63 -20.18 -17.47
C VAL A 54 -32.40 -21.62 -17.00
N ALA A 55 -31.24 -21.87 -16.41
CA ALA A 55 -30.84 -23.15 -15.85
C ALA A 55 -31.07 -23.10 -14.33
N PHE A 56 -32.12 -23.76 -13.84
CA PHE A 56 -32.64 -23.56 -12.48
C PHE A 56 -32.61 -24.82 -11.61
N ASN A 57 -32.56 -24.63 -10.29
CA ASN A 57 -32.66 -25.70 -9.28
C ASN A 57 -33.56 -25.22 -8.12
N PRO A 58 -34.48 -26.03 -7.58
CA PRO A 58 -34.72 -27.43 -7.91
C PRO A 58 -35.73 -27.59 -9.07
N PRO A 59 -35.90 -28.79 -9.67
CA PRO A 59 -36.74 -29.00 -10.86
C PRO A 59 -38.22 -28.61 -10.67
N GLU A 60 -38.75 -28.73 -9.46
CA GLU A 60 -40.14 -28.43 -9.09
C GLU A 60 -40.45 -26.93 -9.23
N ALA A 61 -39.43 -26.07 -9.16
CA ALA A 61 -39.59 -24.63 -9.32
C ALA A 61 -39.94 -24.19 -10.76
N ALA A 62 -39.94 -25.10 -11.74
CA ALA A 62 -40.13 -24.80 -13.16
C ALA A 62 -41.29 -23.83 -13.45
N GLY A 63 -42.46 -24.08 -12.87
CA GLY A 63 -43.65 -23.23 -13.06
C GLY A 63 -43.53 -21.84 -12.45
N ALA A 64 -42.73 -21.68 -11.39
CA ALA A 64 -42.45 -20.38 -10.78
C ALA A 64 -41.36 -19.61 -11.54
N VAL A 65 -40.34 -20.32 -12.04
CA VAL A 65 -39.30 -19.79 -12.94
C VAL A 65 -39.93 -19.29 -14.25
N ALA A 66 -40.86 -20.04 -14.85
CA ALA A 66 -41.56 -19.63 -16.07
C ALA A 66 -42.30 -18.29 -15.91
N ARG A 67 -42.93 -18.05 -14.74
CA ARG A 67 -43.60 -16.79 -14.42
C ARG A 67 -42.62 -15.63 -14.17
N ALA A 68 -41.45 -15.92 -13.58
CA ALA A 68 -40.42 -14.91 -13.30
C ALA A 68 -39.53 -14.58 -14.52
N ALA A 69 -39.44 -15.48 -15.49
CA ALA A 69 -38.59 -15.37 -16.67
C ALA A 69 -39.39 -15.58 -17.98
N PRO A 70 -40.43 -14.78 -18.27
CA PRO A 70 -41.21 -14.92 -19.50
C PRO A 70 -40.30 -14.82 -20.74
N GLY A 71 -40.62 -15.62 -21.77
CA GLY A 71 -39.84 -15.71 -23.01
C GLY A 71 -38.46 -16.38 -22.88
N ALA A 72 -38.09 -16.91 -21.71
CA ALA A 72 -36.89 -17.74 -21.58
C ALA A 72 -37.13 -19.17 -22.06
N ALA A 73 -36.12 -19.78 -22.68
CA ALA A 73 -36.00 -21.24 -22.64
C ALA A 73 -35.66 -21.66 -21.20
N LEU A 74 -36.09 -22.84 -20.77
CA LEU A 74 -35.92 -23.33 -19.39
C LEU A 74 -35.24 -24.70 -19.40
N VAL A 75 -34.32 -24.94 -18.45
CA VAL A 75 -33.75 -26.27 -18.20
C VAL A 75 -33.54 -26.47 -16.69
N ALA A 76 -33.92 -27.63 -16.18
CA ALA A 76 -33.59 -28.00 -14.80
C ALA A 76 -32.11 -28.37 -14.71
N GLN A 77 -31.42 -27.91 -13.67
CA GLN A 77 -30.05 -28.36 -13.39
C GLN A 77 -30.07 -29.83 -12.97
N PRO A 78 -29.11 -30.66 -13.43
CA PRO A 78 -28.98 -32.03 -12.98
C PRO A 78 -28.53 -32.11 -11.51
N GLY A 79 -28.59 -33.32 -10.95
CA GLY A 79 -27.76 -33.70 -9.80
C GLY A 79 -26.27 -33.68 -10.15
N GLY A 80 -25.42 -34.03 -9.19
CA GLY A 80 -23.97 -33.88 -9.32
C GLY A 80 -23.46 -32.53 -8.82
N ASP A 81 -22.25 -32.16 -9.19
CA ASP A 81 -21.52 -31.00 -8.68
C ASP A 81 -21.85 -29.69 -9.44
N LEU A 82 -21.00 -28.66 -9.34
CA LEU A 82 -21.20 -27.42 -10.11
C LEU A 82 -20.71 -27.53 -11.56
N GLY A 83 -19.65 -28.31 -11.83
CA GLY A 83 -19.14 -28.59 -13.16
C GLY A 83 -20.15 -29.35 -14.01
N ASP A 84 -20.79 -30.39 -13.45
CA ASP A 84 -21.88 -31.13 -14.10
C ASP A 84 -23.00 -30.21 -14.59
N ARG A 85 -23.43 -29.28 -13.72
CA ARG A 85 -24.51 -28.32 -13.99
C ARG A 85 -24.10 -27.26 -14.99
N LEU A 86 -22.84 -26.78 -14.94
CA LEU A 86 -22.29 -25.86 -15.92
C LEU A 86 -22.23 -26.53 -17.30
N ALA A 87 -21.66 -27.74 -17.39
CA ALA A 87 -21.57 -28.50 -18.63
C ALA A 87 -22.95 -28.76 -19.25
N HIS A 88 -23.92 -29.20 -18.43
CA HIS A 88 -25.30 -29.39 -18.87
C HIS A 88 -25.95 -28.08 -19.36
N ALA A 89 -25.77 -26.97 -18.64
CA ALA A 89 -26.35 -25.69 -19.01
C ALA A 89 -25.70 -25.08 -20.27
N PHE A 90 -24.41 -25.30 -20.50
CA PHE A 90 -23.75 -24.97 -21.77
C PHE A 90 -24.27 -25.86 -22.91
N ALA A 91 -24.33 -27.19 -22.73
CA ALA A 91 -24.83 -28.12 -23.73
C ALA A 91 -26.27 -27.80 -24.16
N ALA A 92 -27.17 -27.52 -23.19
CA ALA A 92 -28.53 -27.06 -23.46
C ALA A 92 -28.56 -25.69 -24.18
N GLY A 93 -27.61 -24.80 -23.88
CA GLY A 93 -27.43 -23.54 -24.60
C GLY A 93 -27.09 -23.74 -26.09
N PHE A 94 -26.14 -24.63 -26.39
CA PHE A 94 -25.73 -24.98 -27.76
C PHE A 94 -26.81 -25.78 -28.52
N ALA A 95 -27.49 -26.73 -27.86
CA ALA A 95 -28.59 -27.51 -28.44
C ALA A 95 -29.76 -26.63 -28.93
N LEU A 96 -29.95 -25.45 -28.33
CA LEU A 96 -30.88 -24.42 -28.79
C LEU A 96 -30.32 -23.54 -29.93
N GLY A 97 -29.39 -24.05 -30.73
CA GLY A 97 -28.85 -23.40 -31.92
C GLY A 97 -27.94 -22.20 -31.67
N ALA A 98 -27.42 -22.02 -30.46
CA ALA A 98 -26.51 -20.92 -30.15
C ALA A 98 -25.11 -21.18 -30.74
N ARG A 99 -24.57 -20.22 -31.50
CA ARG A 99 -23.15 -20.23 -31.94
C ARG A 99 -22.18 -19.84 -30.83
N ARG A 100 -22.64 -19.05 -29.86
CA ARG A 100 -21.90 -18.66 -28.65
C ARG A 100 -22.84 -18.64 -27.45
N VAL A 101 -22.38 -19.21 -26.34
CA VAL A 101 -23.12 -19.25 -25.07
C VAL A 101 -22.32 -18.47 -24.02
N LEU A 102 -22.98 -17.53 -23.35
CA LEU A 102 -22.44 -16.80 -22.20
C LEU A 102 -23.22 -17.21 -20.96
N LEU A 103 -22.55 -17.64 -19.89
CA LEU A 103 -23.21 -18.06 -18.64
C LEU A 103 -22.98 -17.03 -17.53
N VAL A 104 -24.04 -16.72 -16.77
CA VAL A 104 -24.00 -15.85 -15.58
C VAL A 104 -24.74 -16.50 -14.41
N GLY A 105 -24.24 -16.30 -13.19
CA GLY A 105 -24.92 -16.69 -11.96
C GLY A 105 -25.92 -15.64 -11.47
N SER A 106 -26.93 -16.06 -10.71
CA SER A 106 -27.87 -15.16 -10.00
C SER A 106 -27.23 -14.28 -8.92
N ASP A 107 -25.95 -14.47 -8.62
CA ASP A 107 -25.27 -13.92 -7.45
C ASP A 107 -24.64 -12.54 -7.69
N SER A 108 -24.84 -11.95 -8.87
CA SER A 108 -24.28 -10.65 -9.27
C SER A 108 -25.33 -9.77 -9.97
N PRO A 109 -26.37 -9.29 -9.24
CA PRO A 109 -27.49 -8.55 -9.84
C PRO A 109 -27.07 -7.23 -10.51
N THR A 110 -26.00 -6.60 -10.03
CA THR A 110 -25.50 -5.29 -10.52
C THR A 110 -24.70 -5.37 -11.81
N LEU A 111 -24.40 -6.58 -12.34
CA LEU A 111 -23.44 -6.82 -13.43
C LEU A 111 -23.76 -6.08 -14.75
N ARG A 112 -25.02 -5.67 -14.96
CA ARG A 112 -25.45 -4.88 -16.13
C ARG A 112 -25.23 -3.37 -16.02
N ALA A 113 -24.96 -2.83 -14.83
CA ALA A 113 -25.07 -1.38 -14.55
C ALA A 113 -24.08 -0.47 -15.31
N ARG A 114 -22.93 -0.98 -15.77
CA ARG A 114 -21.89 -0.17 -16.46
C ARG A 114 -21.57 -0.58 -17.91
N ARG A 115 -22.16 -1.64 -18.49
CA ARG A 115 -21.69 -2.23 -19.77
C ARG A 115 -22.75 -2.38 -20.86
N ARG A 116 -23.13 -1.27 -21.50
CA ARG A 116 -23.90 -1.27 -22.77
C ARG A 116 -23.04 -1.24 -24.05
N SER A 117 -21.75 -0.96 -23.96
CA SER A 117 -20.88 -0.56 -25.09
C SER A 117 -19.75 -1.52 -25.47
N GLY A 118 -19.38 -2.50 -24.62
CA GLY A 118 -18.27 -3.42 -24.90
C GLY A 118 -18.64 -4.56 -25.88
N CYS A 119 -19.68 -5.32 -25.57
CA CYS A 119 -20.07 -6.57 -26.26
C CYS A 119 -20.78 -6.36 -27.63
N ARG A 120 -20.34 -5.34 -28.38
CA ARG A 120 -20.73 -5.03 -29.77
C ARG A 120 -19.54 -4.84 -30.72
N ARG A 121 -18.28 -4.78 -30.24
CA ARG A 121 -17.11 -4.43 -31.08
C ARG A 121 -16.20 -5.58 -31.50
N SER A 122 -16.37 -6.79 -30.98
CA SER A 122 -15.62 -8.00 -31.39
C SER A 122 -16.19 -8.69 -32.64
N SER A 123 -16.70 -7.93 -33.62
CA SER A 123 -17.28 -8.48 -34.87
C SER A 123 -17.27 -7.49 -36.04
N ALA A 124 -16.29 -6.59 -36.09
CA ALA A 124 -15.99 -5.76 -37.27
C ALA A 124 -14.55 -6.07 -37.71
N GLY A 125 -14.36 -6.39 -38.99
CA GLY A 125 -13.05 -6.69 -39.55
C GLY A 125 -12.15 -5.44 -39.65
N SER A 126 -10.86 -5.67 -39.87
CA SER A 126 -9.82 -4.65 -39.94
C SER A 126 -10.03 -3.62 -41.06
N SER A 127 -10.33 -2.37 -40.70
CA SER A 127 -9.96 -1.17 -41.49
C SER A 127 -10.23 0.11 -40.70
N GLY A 128 -9.31 1.08 -40.78
CA GLY A 128 -9.50 2.47 -40.34
C GLY A 128 -9.50 2.69 -38.81
N ALA A 129 -8.42 3.30 -38.30
CA ALA A 129 -8.44 3.93 -36.98
C ALA A 129 -9.13 5.30 -37.03
N PRO A 130 -9.90 5.65 -35.99
CA PRO A 130 -9.77 6.99 -35.42
C PRO A 130 -9.56 6.96 -33.90
N SER A 131 -8.85 7.96 -33.39
CA SER A 131 -8.56 8.13 -31.96
C SER A 131 -9.84 8.32 -31.13
N ALA A 132 -9.96 7.57 -30.03
CA ALA A 132 -11.04 7.70 -29.06
C ALA A 132 -10.49 8.27 -27.73
N PRO A 133 -11.19 9.21 -27.07
CA PRO A 133 -10.71 9.82 -25.84
C PRO A 133 -10.84 8.88 -24.63
N ALA A 134 -9.94 9.07 -23.65
CA ALA A 134 -9.83 8.25 -22.45
C ALA A 134 -11.14 8.17 -21.61
N PRO A 135 -11.44 7.02 -20.98
CA PRO A 135 -12.68 6.80 -20.26
C PRO A 135 -12.75 7.64 -18.97
N ARG A 136 -13.76 8.51 -18.86
CA ARG A 136 -14.05 9.22 -17.60
C ARG A 136 -14.79 8.32 -16.61
N TRP A 137 -14.25 8.20 -15.40
CA TRP A 137 -14.88 7.50 -14.29
C TRP A 137 -16.24 8.11 -13.90
N PRO A 138 -17.31 7.31 -13.74
CA PRO A 138 -18.60 7.82 -13.26
C PRO A 138 -18.51 8.31 -11.80
N ARG A 139 -18.97 9.53 -11.55
CA ARG A 139 -19.22 10.06 -10.19
C ARG A 139 -20.35 9.27 -9.51
N GLU A 140 -20.29 9.19 -8.19
CA GLU A 140 -21.41 8.68 -7.38
C GLU A 140 -22.60 9.65 -7.39
N PRO A 141 -23.84 9.15 -7.22
CA PRO A 141 -25.01 10.02 -7.01
C PRO A 141 -24.93 10.69 -5.64
N ALA A 142 -25.27 11.97 -5.56
CA ALA A 142 -25.33 12.69 -4.30
C ALA A 142 -26.41 12.10 -3.36
N PRO A 143 -26.20 12.16 -2.02
CA PRO A 143 -27.22 11.74 -1.06
C PRO A 143 -28.51 12.59 -1.20
N PRO A 144 -29.68 12.03 -0.85
CA PRO A 144 -30.96 12.71 -1.02
C PRO A 144 -31.03 13.98 -0.15
N ALA A 145 -31.36 15.11 -0.78
CA ALA A 145 -31.51 16.38 -0.09
C ALA A 145 -32.68 16.34 0.92
N SER A 146 -32.38 16.47 2.21
CA SER A 146 -33.38 16.71 3.24
C SER A 146 -34.03 18.08 3.03
N ARG A 147 -35.37 18.12 3.10
CA ARG A 147 -36.14 19.33 2.81
C ARG A 147 -36.17 20.26 4.03
N CYS A 148 -35.57 21.44 3.90
CA CYS A 148 -35.97 22.63 4.65
C CYS A 148 -36.34 23.75 3.68
N ALA A 149 -37.59 24.22 3.73
CA ALA A 149 -38.06 25.35 2.96
C ALA A 149 -37.83 26.67 3.74
N PRO A 150 -37.64 27.82 3.05
CA PRO A 150 -37.22 29.05 3.71
C PRO A 150 -38.40 29.84 4.33
N ARG A 151 -38.08 30.66 5.34
CA ARG A 151 -38.83 31.88 5.69
C ARG A 151 -37.85 33.04 5.93
N GLY A 152 -38.35 34.26 5.76
CA GLY A 152 -37.56 35.48 5.55
C GLY A 152 -37.01 36.20 6.79
N PRO A 153 -36.55 37.45 6.62
CA PRO A 153 -35.62 38.12 7.54
C PRO A 153 -36.29 38.85 8.72
N GLY A 154 -35.48 39.12 9.75
CA GLY A 154 -35.78 40.05 10.84
C GLY A 154 -34.58 40.96 11.14
N THR A 155 -34.83 42.21 11.50
CA THR A 155 -33.84 43.31 11.57
C THR A 155 -33.59 43.81 13.00
N THR A 156 -32.32 44.10 13.34
CA THR A 156 -31.81 45.19 14.24
C THR A 156 -30.27 45.03 14.33
N SER A 157 -29.37 46.02 14.23
CA SER A 157 -29.13 47.31 14.95
C SER A 157 -28.94 47.14 16.47
N THR A 158 -27.86 47.55 17.13
CA THR A 158 -26.64 48.31 16.75
C THR A 158 -25.50 47.91 17.75
N THR A 159 -24.32 48.53 17.95
CA THR A 159 -23.76 49.87 17.69
C THR A 159 -22.20 49.80 17.62
N ALA A 160 -21.52 50.92 17.34
CA ALA A 160 -20.09 51.18 17.62
C ALA A 160 -19.98 52.39 18.61
N PRO A 161 -18.83 53.02 18.98
CA PRO A 161 -17.57 53.24 18.23
C PRO A 161 -16.27 53.00 19.05
N ALA A 162 -15.16 53.70 18.72
CA ALA A 162 -13.78 53.45 19.17
C ALA A 162 -13.04 54.73 19.65
N SER A 163 -11.69 54.74 19.59
CA SER A 163 -10.71 55.81 19.99
C SER A 163 -10.27 55.79 21.48
N SER A 164 -9.10 56.31 21.91
CA SER A 164 -7.93 56.96 21.24
C SER A 164 -6.64 56.82 22.11
N ALA A 165 -5.50 57.37 21.66
CA ALA A 165 -4.15 57.15 22.22
C ALA A 165 -3.61 58.25 23.19
N SER A 166 -2.61 57.88 24.02
CA SER A 166 -1.35 58.59 24.46
C SER A 166 -1.38 60.09 24.92
N PRO A 167 -0.30 60.70 25.54
CA PRO A 167 1.05 60.19 25.85
C PRO A 167 1.62 60.51 27.29
N ALA A 168 2.89 60.12 27.47
CA ALA A 168 3.91 60.28 28.53
C ALA A 168 3.99 61.53 29.46
N THR A 169 4.71 61.37 30.60
CA THR A 169 5.64 62.40 31.17
C THR A 169 6.61 61.82 32.21
N SER A 170 7.67 62.57 32.58
CA SER A 170 8.64 62.25 33.67
C SER A 170 9.35 63.52 34.18
N PRO A 171 9.77 63.57 35.46
CA PRO A 171 10.90 64.39 35.91
C PRO A 171 11.90 63.60 36.80
N ALA A 172 12.96 64.25 37.33
CA ALA A 172 14.14 63.57 37.90
C ALA A 172 14.84 64.31 39.08
N ILE A 173 15.60 63.55 39.90
CA ILE A 173 16.95 63.85 40.52
C ILE A 173 17.10 65.17 41.34
N PRO A 174 17.59 65.16 42.63
CA PRO A 174 19.02 64.89 42.93
C PRO A 174 19.41 64.32 44.33
N GLY A 175 20.69 63.94 44.50
CA GLY A 175 21.34 63.72 45.82
C GLY A 175 22.66 62.90 45.77
N ALA A 176 23.77 63.42 46.32
CA ALA A 176 25.10 62.77 46.38
C ALA A 176 26.08 63.58 47.29
N PRO A 177 27.32 63.09 47.60
CA PRO A 177 27.89 61.74 47.50
C PRO A 177 28.00 61.14 48.93
N PRO A 178 29.13 60.79 49.62
CA PRO A 178 30.55 60.53 49.28
C PRO A 178 30.95 59.03 49.32
N GLY A 179 32.25 58.72 49.43
CA GLY A 179 32.83 57.40 49.76
C GLY A 179 34.21 57.57 50.42
N PRO A 180 35.14 56.60 50.40
CA PRO A 180 35.03 55.18 50.05
C PRO A 180 35.63 54.22 51.11
N ARG A 181 35.40 52.89 51.02
CA ARG A 181 36.36 51.84 51.47
C ARG A 181 36.01 50.44 50.96
N ARG A 182 37.05 49.63 50.68
CA ARG A 182 36.92 48.22 50.26
C ARG A 182 36.51 47.31 51.42
N ARG A 183 35.55 46.42 51.18
CA ARG A 183 35.44 45.08 51.83
C ARG A 183 34.59 44.16 50.95
N SER A 184 35.08 42.95 50.69
CA SER A 184 34.40 41.94 49.86
C SER A 184 33.95 40.74 50.71
N PRO A 185 32.65 40.51 50.89
CA PRO A 185 32.11 39.25 51.38
C PRO A 185 31.52 38.39 50.25
N ARG A 186 31.30 37.11 50.57
CA ARG A 186 30.68 36.10 49.70
C ARG A 186 29.20 36.42 49.44
N ALA A 187 28.69 35.99 48.29
CA ALA A 187 27.27 35.75 48.08
C ALA A 187 27.07 34.43 47.32
N GLY A 188 26.07 33.67 47.74
CA GLY A 188 25.43 32.61 46.97
C GLY A 188 23.93 32.71 47.26
N GLY A 189 23.10 32.64 46.23
CA GLY A 189 21.66 32.92 46.36
C GLY A 189 21.01 33.27 45.03
N ASP A 190 20.52 32.22 44.36
CA ASP A 190 19.24 32.15 43.67
C ASP A 190 18.90 32.97 42.40
N MET A 191 18.65 32.16 41.36
CA MET A 191 17.52 32.23 40.41
C MET A 191 17.62 33.14 39.16
N PRO A 192 16.94 32.77 38.05
CA PRO A 192 17.65 32.76 36.77
C PRO A 192 16.98 33.52 35.61
N ALA A 193 17.82 33.94 34.66
CA ALA A 193 17.43 34.19 33.28
C ALA A 193 18.42 33.45 32.34
N GLY A 194 18.00 32.96 31.16
CA GLY A 194 16.66 33.02 30.59
C GLY A 194 16.72 33.08 29.06
N LEU A 195 16.92 31.91 28.42
CA LEU A 195 17.12 31.74 26.98
C LEU A 195 18.45 32.30 26.41
N LEU A 196 18.81 31.83 25.21
CA LEU A 196 19.89 32.32 24.32
C LEU A 196 21.37 32.16 24.73
N SER A 197 21.71 31.47 25.83
CA SER A 197 23.09 30.98 26.05
C SER A 197 23.37 29.69 25.26
N PRO A 198 24.35 29.65 24.32
CA PRO A 198 24.67 28.45 23.56
C PRO A 198 25.43 27.41 24.42
N PRO A 199 25.00 26.13 24.46
CA PRO A 199 25.58 25.14 25.38
C PRO A 199 26.99 24.70 24.96
N ARG A 200 28.02 25.26 25.62
CA ARG A 200 29.43 24.85 25.46
C ARG A 200 29.73 23.44 25.99
N GLU A 201 28.86 22.86 26.81
CA GLU A 201 29.05 21.52 27.39
C GLU A 201 28.88 20.37 26.38
N LEU A 202 28.22 20.61 25.23
CA LEU A 202 27.93 19.59 24.22
C LEU A 202 29.15 19.16 23.37
N ARG A 203 30.37 19.58 23.71
CA ARG A 203 31.61 18.98 23.18
C ARG A 203 31.99 17.65 23.87
N ALA A 204 31.48 17.40 25.08
CA ALA A 204 31.83 16.22 25.87
C ALA A 204 31.06 14.94 25.49
N ARG A 205 31.05 14.57 24.20
CA ARG A 205 30.85 13.20 23.65
C ARG A 205 30.78 13.23 22.11
N ALA A 206 31.96 13.32 21.48
CA ALA A 206 32.19 12.50 20.29
C ALA A 206 31.89 11.02 20.64
N PRO A 207 31.54 10.13 19.69
CA PRO A 207 31.38 8.72 20.00
C PRO A 207 32.67 8.19 20.63
N ALA A 208 32.60 7.82 21.92
CA ALA A 208 33.64 7.00 22.52
C ALA A 208 33.67 5.71 21.69
N ALA A 209 34.79 5.48 21.01
CA ALA A 209 34.94 4.30 20.16
C ALA A 209 34.60 3.07 20.99
N ALA A 210 33.72 2.21 20.47
CA ALA A 210 33.50 0.92 21.08
C ALA A 210 34.86 0.20 21.19
N PRO A 211 35.16 -0.49 22.30
CA PRO A 211 36.42 -1.23 22.41
C PRO A 211 36.52 -2.17 21.22
N ALA A 212 37.67 -2.13 20.53
CA ALA A 212 37.88 -2.83 19.28
C ALA A 212 37.47 -4.31 19.44
N PRO A 213 36.72 -4.89 18.50
CA PRO A 213 36.18 -6.24 18.66
C PRO A 213 37.32 -7.24 18.77
N GLY A 214 37.55 -7.74 20.00
CA GLY A 214 38.53 -8.79 20.26
C GLY A 214 38.26 -10.02 19.40
N GLY A 215 39.34 -10.66 18.95
CA GLY A 215 39.25 -11.89 18.17
C GLY A 215 38.62 -13.05 18.98
N GLY A 216 38.03 -14.06 18.33
CA GLY A 216 37.87 -14.22 16.89
C GLY A 216 36.72 -15.16 16.56
N GLY A 217 35.88 -14.77 15.60
CA GLY A 217 34.71 -15.52 15.17
C GLY A 217 33.72 -14.60 14.46
N ARG A 218 33.30 -14.98 13.25
CA ARG A 218 32.23 -14.25 12.55
C ARG A 218 30.91 -14.58 13.25
N ASP A 219 30.20 -13.56 13.73
CA ASP A 219 28.88 -13.73 14.34
C ASP A 219 27.86 -14.12 13.26
N LEU A 220 27.64 -15.43 13.08
CA LEU A 220 26.77 -15.98 12.04
C LEU A 220 25.28 -15.84 12.37
N ALA A 221 24.91 -15.46 13.60
CA ALA A 221 23.52 -15.32 14.02
C ALA A 221 22.68 -14.36 13.15
N PRO A 222 23.11 -13.12 12.82
CA PRO A 222 22.36 -12.26 11.90
C PRO A 222 22.16 -12.87 10.51
N TRP A 223 23.13 -13.67 10.01
CA TRP A 223 22.99 -14.38 8.73
C TRP A 223 21.99 -15.52 8.82
N ALA A 224 22.06 -16.35 9.87
CA ALA A 224 21.11 -17.44 10.10
C ALA A 224 19.68 -16.93 10.31
N ILE A 225 19.50 -15.84 11.07
CA ILE A 225 18.20 -15.18 11.26
C ILE A 225 17.71 -14.57 9.94
N GLY A 226 18.57 -13.88 9.19
CA GLY A 226 18.19 -13.23 7.93
C GLY A 226 17.84 -14.22 6.81
N VAL A 227 18.59 -15.32 6.68
CA VAL A 227 18.29 -16.39 5.71
C VAL A 227 17.06 -17.19 6.12
N GLY A 228 16.90 -17.49 7.42
CA GLY A 228 15.70 -18.15 7.94
C GLY A 228 14.43 -17.31 7.74
N ALA A 229 14.52 -15.99 7.95
CA ALA A 229 13.45 -15.05 7.62
C ALA A 229 13.16 -15.02 6.12
N ALA A 230 14.17 -14.87 5.26
CA ALA A 230 14.00 -14.87 3.81
C ALA A 230 13.32 -16.16 3.30
N ALA A 231 13.72 -17.33 3.81
CA ALA A 231 13.10 -18.61 3.45
C ALA A 231 11.63 -18.70 3.90
N ALA A 232 11.31 -18.22 5.10
CA ALA A 232 9.93 -18.21 5.62
C ALA A 232 9.02 -17.24 4.84
N LEU A 233 9.51 -16.04 4.51
CA LEU A 233 8.76 -15.07 3.71
C LEU A 233 8.54 -15.59 2.28
N LEU A 234 9.56 -16.19 1.65
CA LEU A 234 9.44 -16.80 0.33
C LEU A 234 8.47 -17.98 0.33
N ALA A 235 8.47 -18.82 1.37
CA ALA A 235 7.52 -19.92 1.48
C ALA A 235 6.06 -19.42 1.55
N VAL A 236 5.79 -18.36 2.33
CA VAL A 236 4.45 -17.74 2.38
C VAL A 236 4.04 -17.14 1.03
N ALA A 237 4.94 -16.39 0.38
CA ALA A 237 4.68 -15.79 -0.93
C ALA A 237 4.46 -16.84 -2.03
N ALA A 238 5.28 -17.90 -2.06
CA ALA A 238 5.15 -18.99 -3.01
C ALA A 238 3.86 -19.79 -2.81
N VAL A 239 3.44 -20.05 -1.56
CA VAL A 239 2.13 -20.71 -1.31
C VAL A 239 0.96 -19.79 -1.65
N ARG A 240 1.04 -18.47 -1.43
CA ARG A 240 0.02 -17.52 -1.93
C ARG A 240 -0.12 -17.60 -3.45
N TRP A 241 0.98 -17.55 -4.18
CA TRP A 241 0.98 -17.69 -5.64
C TRP A 241 0.42 -19.05 -6.07
N LEU A 242 0.96 -20.17 -5.58
CA LEU A 242 0.50 -21.53 -5.89
C LEU A 242 -0.98 -21.80 -5.56
N THR A 243 -1.60 -21.01 -4.68
CA THR A 243 -3.02 -21.14 -4.30
C THR A 243 -3.96 -20.13 -4.97
N PHE A 244 -3.45 -19.35 -5.93
CA PHE A 244 -4.19 -18.30 -6.65
C PHE A 244 -4.69 -17.20 -5.69
N HIS A 245 -3.83 -16.80 -4.75
CA HIS A 245 -4.02 -15.69 -3.81
C HIS A 245 -3.07 -14.52 -4.07
N SER A 246 -2.58 -14.37 -5.30
CA SER A 246 -1.91 -13.15 -5.77
C SER A 246 -2.82 -12.34 -6.69
N THR A 247 -2.42 -11.11 -7.01
CA THR A 247 -3.27 -10.08 -7.60
C THR A 247 -2.68 -9.47 -8.88
N THR A 248 -3.52 -8.75 -9.61
CA THR A 248 -3.19 -8.26 -10.96
C THR A 248 -2.30 -7.02 -10.98
N TYR A 249 -2.69 -5.95 -10.29
CA TYR A 249 -1.99 -4.67 -10.37
C TYR A 249 -0.63 -4.64 -9.66
N ASP A 250 -0.38 -5.64 -8.81
CA ASP A 250 0.91 -5.84 -8.16
C ASP A 250 1.67 -6.98 -8.87
N LEU A 251 1.48 -8.25 -8.49
CA LEU A 251 2.33 -9.33 -9.00
C LEU A 251 2.27 -9.51 -10.52
N ALA A 252 1.08 -9.55 -11.14
CA ALA A 252 0.98 -9.80 -12.59
C ALA A 252 1.53 -8.64 -13.43
N PHE A 253 1.37 -7.39 -12.96
CA PHE A 253 1.92 -6.21 -13.63
C PHE A 253 3.46 -6.23 -13.59
N PHE A 254 4.08 -6.46 -12.43
CA PHE A 254 5.54 -6.56 -12.34
C PHE A 254 6.10 -7.75 -13.12
N ASP A 255 5.43 -8.90 -13.07
CA ASP A 255 5.78 -10.11 -13.81
C ASP A 255 5.77 -9.86 -15.33
N GLN A 256 4.69 -9.29 -15.87
CA GLN A 256 4.60 -8.95 -17.29
C GLN A 256 5.66 -7.91 -17.71
N VAL A 257 5.95 -6.90 -16.88
CA VAL A 257 6.92 -5.84 -17.21
C VAL A 257 8.34 -6.40 -17.31
N VAL A 258 8.75 -7.23 -16.35
CA VAL A 258 10.07 -7.88 -16.37
C VAL A 258 10.13 -8.95 -17.46
N TRP A 259 9.04 -9.70 -17.69
CA TRP A 259 8.94 -10.65 -18.80
C TRP A 259 9.12 -9.94 -20.16
N ASN A 260 8.39 -8.85 -20.42
CA ASN A 260 8.52 -8.10 -21.68
C ASN A 260 9.91 -7.51 -21.88
N ALA A 261 10.51 -6.96 -20.82
CA ALA A 261 11.89 -6.48 -20.88
C ALA A 261 12.87 -7.63 -21.15
N SER A 262 12.64 -8.81 -20.56
CA SER A 262 13.45 -10.01 -20.86
C SER A 262 13.30 -10.44 -22.33
N GLN A 263 12.10 -10.42 -22.92
CA GLN A 263 11.92 -10.75 -24.34
C GLN A 263 12.43 -9.67 -25.32
N GLY A 264 12.85 -8.50 -24.82
CA GLY A 264 13.38 -7.40 -25.63
C GLY A 264 12.31 -6.38 -26.07
N HIS A 265 11.08 -6.49 -25.57
CA HIS A 265 10.00 -5.53 -25.83
C HIS A 265 10.08 -4.26 -24.95
N GLY A 266 11.13 -4.10 -24.15
CA GLY A 266 11.26 -3.04 -23.14
C GLY A 266 10.31 -3.23 -21.95
N LEU A 267 10.32 -2.25 -21.03
CA LEU A 267 9.45 -2.22 -19.85
C LEU A 267 8.00 -1.82 -20.22
N ARG A 268 7.36 -2.63 -21.08
CA ARG A 268 5.95 -2.47 -21.49
C ARG A 268 5.01 -3.38 -20.69
N SER A 269 3.73 -3.05 -20.72
CA SER A 269 2.64 -3.78 -20.05
C SER A 269 1.35 -3.57 -20.85
N SER A 270 0.37 -4.47 -20.69
CA SER A 270 -0.99 -4.32 -21.24
C SER A 270 -1.99 -3.77 -20.21
N PHE A 271 -1.52 -3.37 -19.03
CA PHE A 271 -2.30 -2.69 -17.99
C PHE A 271 -2.31 -1.16 -18.10
N VAL A 272 -1.37 -0.58 -18.85
CA VAL A 272 -1.23 0.88 -19.07
C VAL A 272 -0.83 1.18 -20.52
N ASP A 273 -1.37 2.26 -21.08
CA ASP A 273 -1.15 2.66 -22.49
C ASP A 273 0.24 3.29 -22.76
N TYR A 274 1.18 3.21 -21.81
CA TYR A 274 2.49 3.88 -21.85
C TYR A 274 3.57 3.06 -21.11
N GLY A 275 4.84 3.41 -21.31
CA GLY A 275 5.96 2.69 -20.71
C GLY A 275 5.93 2.70 -19.18
N PHE A 276 6.26 1.57 -18.54
CA PHE A 276 6.11 1.37 -17.09
C PHE A 276 6.80 2.46 -16.25
N LEU A 277 7.97 2.97 -16.68
CA LEU A 277 8.70 4.03 -15.98
C LEU A 277 7.98 5.40 -15.97
N GLY A 278 6.89 5.55 -16.72
CA GLY A 278 5.94 6.67 -16.60
C GLY A 278 4.90 6.48 -15.48
N GLN A 279 4.58 5.22 -15.10
CA GLN A 279 3.64 4.86 -14.04
C GLN A 279 4.34 4.76 -12.68
N HIS A 280 5.42 3.99 -12.60
CA HIS A 280 6.31 3.92 -11.42
C HIS A 280 7.78 3.89 -11.87
N PHE A 281 8.60 4.75 -11.28
CA PHE A 281 10.01 4.88 -11.63
C PHE A 281 10.84 3.89 -10.80
N GLU A 282 10.80 2.62 -11.21
CA GLU A 282 11.47 1.51 -10.50
C GLU A 282 12.59 0.84 -11.33
N PRO A 283 13.70 1.54 -11.69
CA PRO A 283 14.81 0.95 -12.47
C PRO A 283 15.39 -0.37 -11.92
N ALA A 284 15.29 -0.63 -10.61
CA ALA A 284 15.76 -1.86 -9.99
C ALA A 284 15.06 -3.14 -10.50
N LEU A 285 13.90 -3.04 -11.16
CA LEU A 285 13.28 -4.17 -11.87
C LEU A 285 14.20 -4.80 -12.94
N LEU A 286 15.12 -4.02 -13.52
CA LEU A 286 16.08 -4.50 -14.51
C LEU A 286 17.06 -5.57 -13.95
N LEU A 287 17.18 -5.69 -12.62
CA LEU A 287 17.97 -6.74 -11.98
C LEU A 287 17.39 -8.16 -12.21
N PHE A 288 16.08 -8.28 -12.47
CA PHE A 288 15.40 -9.56 -12.67
C PHE A 288 15.35 -10.01 -14.14
N VAL A 289 15.52 -9.08 -15.09
CA VAL A 289 15.57 -9.34 -16.53
C VAL A 289 16.50 -10.51 -16.92
N PRO A 290 17.75 -10.62 -16.42
CA PRO A 290 18.60 -11.78 -16.73
C PRO A 290 18.12 -13.10 -16.08
N LEU A 291 17.35 -13.06 -14.99
CA LEU A 291 16.77 -14.26 -14.37
C LEU A 291 15.60 -14.80 -15.21
N TYR A 292 14.76 -13.91 -15.74
CA TYR A 292 13.69 -14.28 -16.68
C TYR A 292 14.22 -14.82 -18.01
N ARG A 293 15.44 -14.45 -18.41
CA ARG A 293 16.16 -15.09 -19.55
C ARG A 293 16.61 -16.52 -19.26
N LEU A 294 16.78 -16.92 -18.00
CA LEU A 294 17.08 -18.30 -17.60
C LEU A 294 15.79 -19.13 -17.48
N HIS A 295 14.80 -18.57 -16.79
CA HIS A 295 13.46 -19.13 -16.66
C HIS A 295 12.49 -17.99 -16.31
N ALA A 296 11.48 -17.76 -17.14
CA ALA A 296 10.41 -16.84 -16.80
C ALA A 296 9.60 -17.41 -15.62
N THR A 297 9.45 -16.61 -14.55
CA THR A 297 8.58 -16.90 -13.41
C THR A 297 8.53 -15.72 -12.43
N PRO A 298 7.36 -15.37 -11.87
CA PRO A 298 7.25 -14.37 -10.79
C PRO A 298 7.96 -14.80 -9.50
N LEU A 299 8.35 -16.06 -9.35
CA LEU A 299 9.10 -16.54 -8.19
C LEU A 299 10.45 -15.83 -8.01
N TRP A 300 11.07 -15.32 -9.09
CA TRP A 300 12.30 -14.51 -8.96
C TRP A 300 12.07 -13.19 -8.22
N LEU A 301 10.94 -12.52 -8.50
CA LEU A 301 10.54 -11.28 -7.85
C LEU A 301 10.30 -11.52 -6.35
N LEU A 302 9.47 -12.52 -6.04
CA LEU A 302 9.13 -12.92 -4.67
C LEU A 302 10.38 -13.37 -3.88
N ALA A 303 11.33 -14.05 -4.52
CA ALA A 303 12.62 -14.42 -3.92
C ALA A 303 13.50 -13.20 -3.65
N GLY A 304 13.61 -12.26 -4.61
CA GLY A 304 14.38 -11.02 -4.44
C GLY A 304 13.88 -10.17 -3.28
N GLN A 305 12.56 -9.95 -3.21
CA GLN A 305 11.90 -9.29 -2.09
C GLN A 305 12.18 -9.98 -0.75
N SER A 306 11.98 -11.31 -0.70
CA SER A 306 12.16 -12.09 0.54
C SER A 306 13.62 -12.07 1.01
N LEU A 307 14.58 -12.16 0.08
CA LEU A 307 16.01 -12.03 0.37
C LEU A 307 16.37 -10.63 0.86
N ALA A 308 15.86 -9.56 0.25
CA ALA A 308 16.12 -8.20 0.71
C ALA A 308 15.57 -7.96 2.13
N LEU A 309 14.33 -8.34 2.38
CA LEU A 309 13.68 -8.20 3.69
C LEU A 309 14.36 -9.04 4.77
N GLY A 310 14.80 -10.27 4.46
CA GLY A 310 15.53 -11.12 5.39
C GLY A 310 16.96 -10.63 5.66
N LEU A 311 17.73 -10.37 4.61
CA LEU A 311 19.14 -9.95 4.74
C LEU A 311 19.31 -8.55 5.34
N ALA A 312 18.26 -7.71 5.36
CA ALA A 312 18.22 -6.46 6.11
C ALA A 312 18.51 -6.62 7.62
N VAL A 313 18.32 -7.83 8.19
CA VAL A 313 18.75 -8.19 9.55
C VAL A 313 20.26 -7.99 9.76
N VAL A 314 21.09 -8.23 8.74
CA VAL A 314 22.55 -8.16 8.87
C VAL A 314 23.06 -6.73 9.13
N PRO A 315 22.73 -5.70 8.32
CA PRO A 315 23.10 -4.32 8.64
C PRO A 315 22.37 -3.78 9.87
N LEU A 316 21.13 -4.19 10.14
CA LEU A 316 20.40 -3.79 11.36
C LEU A 316 21.09 -4.30 12.64
N TRP A 317 21.57 -5.55 12.65
CA TRP A 317 22.32 -6.13 13.75
C TRP A 317 23.59 -5.33 14.05
N ALA A 318 24.35 -4.99 13.02
CA ALA A 318 25.54 -4.15 13.13
C ALA A 318 25.19 -2.73 13.61
N LEU A 319 24.14 -2.11 13.06
CA LEU A 319 23.67 -0.76 13.43
C LEU A 319 23.24 -0.70 14.90
N ALA A 320 22.50 -1.69 15.39
CA ALA A 320 22.07 -1.77 16.78
C ALA A 320 23.24 -2.01 17.75
N ARG A 321 24.24 -2.83 17.35
CA ARG A 321 25.49 -2.99 18.11
C ARG A 321 26.28 -1.69 18.21
N GLU A 322 26.32 -0.88 17.16
CA GLU A 322 27.07 0.39 17.11
C GLU A 322 26.34 1.52 17.85
N TRP A 323 25.02 1.66 17.67
CA TRP A 323 24.24 2.75 18.26
C TRP A 323 23.82 2.51 19.72
N VAL A 324 23.56 1.27 20.13
CA VAL A 324 23.05 0.95 21.48
C VAL A 324 24.01 0.09 22.30
N GLY A 325 24.68 -0.88 21.66
CA GLY A 325 25.65 -1.76 22.30
C GLY A 325 25.08 -3.10 22.78
N GLY A 326 25.88 -4.15 22.61
CA GLY A 326 25.59 -5.50 23.11
C GLY A 326 24.67 -6.35 22.22
N ARG A 327 24.76 -7.68 22.37
CA ARG A 327 24.00 -8.67 21.57
C ARG A 327 22.48 -8.57 21.79
N GLY A 328 22.05 -8.28 23.02
CA GLY A 328 20.63 -8.12 23.36
C GLY A 328 19.95 -6.94 22.67
N ALA A 329 20.67 -5.86 22.37
CA ALA A 329 20.13 -4.74 21.62
C ALA A 329 19.92 -5.09 20.14
N ALA A 330 20.88 -5.82 19.55
CA ALA A 330 20.78 -6.31 18.18
C ALA A 330 19.65 -7.33 18.00
N LEU A 331 19.53 -8.30 18.93
CA LEU A 331 18.41 -9.24 18.96
C LEU A 331 17.06 -8.50 19.03
N ALA A 332 16.86 -7.63 20.03
CA ALA A 332 15.59 -6.92 20.20
C ALA A 332 15.21 -6.05 18.99
N ALA A 333 16.18 -5.38 18.36
CA ALA A 333 15.94 -4.58 17.16
C ALA A 333 15.57 -5.44 15.94
N CYS A 334 16.28 -6.56 15.72
CA CYS A 334 15.99 -7.47 14.61
C CYS A 334 14.65 -8.19 14.80
N THR A 335 14.33 -8.62 16.02
CA THR A 335 13.02 -9.22 16.35
C THR A 335 11.89 -8.21 16.13
N ALA A 336 12.03 -6.96 16.57
CA ALA A 336 10.98 -5.94 16.36
C ALA A 336 10.83 -5.51 14.89
N TYR A 337 11.91 -5.56 14.10
CA TYR A 337 11.84 -5.38 12.65
C TYR A 337 11.07 -6.53 11.96
N LEU A 338 11.39 -7.79 12.27
CA LEU A 338 10.72 -8.97 11.70
C LEU A 338 9.26 -9.10 12.18
N LEU A 339 8.94 -8.64 13.39
CA LEU A 339 7.57 -8.52 13.91
C LEU A 339 6.90 -7.19 13.54
N SER A 340 7.48 -6.35 12.67
CA SER A 340 6.83 -5.10 12.30
C SER A 340 5.63 -5.37 11.38
N VAL A 341 4.49 -4.70 11.67
CA VAL A 341 3.25 -4.84 10.89
C VAL A 341 3.49 -4.45 9.42
N GLY A 342 4.31 -3.44 9.14
CA GLY A 342 4.64 -3.03 7.78
C GLY A 342 5.37 -4.11 6.96
N LEU A 343 6.35 -4.81 7.57
CA LEU A 343 7.01 -5.95 6.93
C LEU A 343 6.04 -7.11 6.72
N ALA A 344 5.24 -7.44 7.74
CA ALA A 344 4.28 -8.54 7.66
C ALA A 344 3.20 -8.30 6.60
N ARG A 345 2.76 -7.05 6.40
CA ARG A 345 1.80 -6.66 5.35
C ARG A 345 2.42 -6.67 3.96
N ALA A 346 3.62 -6.09 3.77
CA ALA A 346 4.30 -6.07 2.48
C ALA A 346 4.68 -7.50 2.01
N ALA A 347 5.37 -8.28 2.84
CA ALA A 347 5.69 -9.67 2.49
C ALA A 347 4.45 -10.58 2.44
N GLY A 348 3.36 -10.17 3.07
CA GLY A 348 2.05 -10.81 2.97
C GLY A 348 1.25 -10.43 1.73
N PHE A 349 1.72 -9.52 0.88
CA PHE A 349 0.99 -8.98 -0.27
C PHE A 349 1.91 -8.81 -1.49
N ASP A 350 2.03 -9.85 -2.30
CA ASP A 350 2.65 -9.84 -3.63
C ASP A 350 4.07 -9.25 -3.70
N PHE A 351 4.46 -8.58 -4.80
CA PHE A 351 5.81 -8.04 -5.00
C PHE A 351 5.81 -6.50 -5.10
N HIS A 352 6.76 -5.86 -4.42
CA HIS A 352 7.02 -4.43 -4.50
C HIS A 352 8.52 -4.13 -4.48
N THR A 353 9.01 -3.40 -5.49
CA THR A 353 10.43 -3.05 -5.63
C THR A 353 10.96 -2.22 -4.44
N GLU A 354 10.07 -1.48 -3.75
CA GLU A 354 10.32 -0.79 -2.48
C GLU A 354 10.99 -1.68 -1.43
N THR A 355 10.68 -2.98 -1.41
CA THR A 355 11.23 -3.95 -0.45
C THR A 355 12.73 -4.14 -0.60
N LEU A 356 13.27 -3.93 -1.81
CA LEU A 356 14.69 -4.04 -2.13
C LEU A 356 15.51 -2.91 -1.48
N ALA A 357 14.88 -1.77 -1.19
CA ALA A 357 15.55 -0.62 -0.57
C ALA A 357 15.89 -0.85 0.93
N VAL A 358 15.09 -1.67 1.63
CA VAL A 358 15.16 -1.84 3.10
C VAL A 358 16.56 -2.19 3.64
N PRO A 359 17.31 -3.18 3.10
CA PRO A 359 18.69 -3.43 3.55
C PRO A 359 19.64 -2.24 3.33
N PHE A 360 19.44 -1.46 2.26
CA PHE A 360 20.24 -0.28 1.97
C PHE A 360 19.97 0.88 2.93
N VAL A 361 18.72 1.05 3.41
CA VAL A 361 18.42 2.04 4.46
C VAL A 361 19.25 1.77 5.73
N PHE A 362 19.31 0.51 6.18
CA PHE A 362 20.13 0.14 7.33
C PHE A 362 21.64 0.23 7.04
N LEU A 363 22.11 -0.14 5.85
CA LEU A 363 23.52 0.03 5.44
C LEU A 363 23.94 1.50 5.41
N ALA A 364 23.09 2.40 4.94
CA ALA A 364 23.38 3.83 4.88
C ALA A 364 23.55 4.41 6.30
N LEU A 365 22.63 4.08 7.21
CA LEU A 365 22.69 4.49 8.61
C LEU A 365 23.87 3.84 9.37
N LEU A 366 24.26 2.63 9.00
CA LEU A 366 25.48 1.97 9.47
C LEU A 366 26.74 2.70 8.97
N GLY A 367 26.75 3.19 7.72
CA GLY A 367 27.79 4.09 7.19
C GLY A 367 27.87 5.40 7.96
N ALA A 368 26.72 6.01 8.29
CA ALA A 368 26.67 7.20 9.13
C ALA A 368 27.22 6.94 10.55
N ALA A 369 26.98 5.74 11.10
CA ALA A 369 27.55 5.31 12.38
C ALA A 369 29.08 5.22 12.29
N GLN A 370 29.60 4.37 11.38
CA GLN A 370 31.02 4.05 11.22
C GLN A 370 31.89 5.18 10.66
N SER A 371 31.33 6.36 10.35
CA SER A 371 31.99 7.47 9.64
C SER A 371 32.25 7.24 8.15
N SER A 372 31.80 6.13 7.56
CA SER A 372 31.95 5.85 6.14
C SER A 372 30.98 6.68 5.30
N GLY A 373 31.44 7.85 4.85
CA GLY A 373 30.69 8.72 3.97
C GLY A 373 30.33 8.06 2.63
N ALA A 374 31.21 7.20 2.09
CA ALA A 374 30.95 6.44 0.88
C ALA A 374 29.80 5.43 1.05
N LEU A 375 29.80 4.65 2.14
CA LEU A 375 28.72 3.70 2.43
C LEU A 375 27.38 4.42 2.68
N LEU A 376 27.41 5.53 3.43
CA LEU A 376 26.23 6.37 3.65
C LEU A 376 25.66 6.91 2.33
N LEU A 377 26.49 7.42 1.43
CA LEU A 377 26.03 7.98 0.15
C LEU A 377 25.54 6.89 -0.80
N LEU A 378 26.33 5.83 -1.04
CA LEU A 378 25.98 4.79 -2.02
C LEU A 378 24.72 4.02 -1.61
N ALA A 379 24.61 3.59 -0.34
CA ALA A 379 23.41 2.92 0.14
C ALA A 379 22.25 3.90 0.37
N GLY A 380 22.52 5.17 0.71
CA GLY A 380 21.49 6.19 0.90
C GLY A 380 20.78 6.65 -0.38
N LEU A 381 21.43 6.46 -1.54
CA LEU A 381 20.85 6.74 -2.87
C LEU A 381 20.13 5.54 -3.48
N ALA A 382 20.37 4.32 -3.01
CA ALA A 382 19.73 3.10 -3.54
C ALA A 382 18.18 3.12 -3.54
N PRO A 383 17.46 3.73 -2.57
CA PRO A 383 16.00 3.87 -2.64
C PRO A 383 15.49 4.57 -3.90
N LEU A 384 16.26 5.50 -4.50
CA LEU A 384 15.92 6.22 -5.74
C LEU A 384 15.86 5.31 -6.98
N LEU A 385 16.42 4.10 -6.90
CA LEU A 385 16.34 3.09 -7.95
C LEU A 385 15.16 2.14 -7.75
N CYS A 386 14.59 2.12 -6.54
CA CYS A 386 13.51 1.21 -6.16
C CYS A 386 12.13 1.81 -6.41
N LYS A 387 11.95 3.13 -6.19
CA LYS A 387 10.71 3.87 -6.50
C LYS A 387 10.90 5.39 -6.50
N GLU A 388 10.00 6.12 -7.16
CA GLU A 388 9.93 7.58 -7.16
C GLU A 388 9.83 8.20 -5.75
N ASP A 389 9.05 7.60 -4.84
CA ASP A 389 8.89 8.06 -3.45
C ASP A 389 10.00 7.55 -2.51
N GLY A 390 10.86 6.65 -3.00
CA GLY A 390 12.16 6.32 -2.39
C GLY A 390 13.02 7.56 -2.16
N ALA A 391 12.77 8.64 -2.91
CA ALA A 391 13.26 9.99 -2.64
C ALA A 391 13.02 10.44 -1.18
N LEU A 392 11.83 10.19 -0.62
CA LEU A 392 11.47 10.60 0.74
C LEU A 392 12.16 9.72 1.80
N VAL A 393 12.44 8.45 1.47
CA VAL A 393 13.30 7.57 2.29
C VAL A 393 14.74 8.09 2.29
N THR A 394 15.29 8.45 1.12
CA THR A 394 16.62 9.06 0.98
C THR A 394 16.72 10.39 1.76
N VAL A 395 15.67 11.23 1.75
CA VAL A 395 15.59 12.43 2.60
C VAL A 395 15.63 12.05 4.09
N GLY A 396 14.87 11.04 4.52
CA GLY A 396 14.87 10.57 5.91
C GLY A 396 16.22 10.04 6.39
N ILE A 397 16.95 9.29 5.54
CA ILE A 397 18.34 8.88 5.78
C ILE A 397 19.23 10.11 5.95
N GLY A 398 19.09 11.10 5.05
CA GLY A 398 19.84 12.36 5.12
C GLY A 398 19.61 13.11 6.44
N LEU A 399 18.36 13.26 6.86
CA LEU A 399 17.96 13.91 8.11
C LEU A 399 18.49 13.16 9.35
N LEU A 400 18.40 11.83 9.38
CA LEU A 400 19.03 11.01 10.44
C LEU A 400 20.56 11.20 10.46
N ALA A 401 21.21 11.26 9.30
CA ALA A 401 22.65 11.50 9.19
C ALA A 401 23.07 12.89 9.72
N LEU A 402 22.24 13.93 9.55
CA LEU A 402 22.47 15.24 10.19
C LEU A 402 22.45 15.16 11.73
N ILE A 403 21.54 14.36 12.29
CA ILE A 403 21.37 14.19 13.75
C ILE A 403 22.57 13.45 14.37
N VAL A 404 23.21 12.54 13.64
CA VAL A 404 24.51 11.94 14.01
C VAL A 404 25.73 12.71 13.45
N HIS A 405 25.56 14.02 13.26
CA HIS A 405 26.58 15.01 12.90
C HIS A 405 27.28 14.83 11.53
N ARG A 406 26.80 13.98 10.63
CA ARG A 406 27.36 13.77 9.28
C ARG A 406 26.92 14.86 8.28
N ARG A 407 27.09 16.14 8.66
CA ARG A 407 26.53 17.33 7.99
C ARG A 407 26.62 17.30 6.45
N ARG A 408 27.82 17.11 5.87
CA ARG A 408 28.00 17.15 4.40
C ARG A 408 27.18 16.06 3.69
N ALA A 409 27.34 14.79 4.08
CA ALA A 409 26.64 13.68 3.45
C ALA A 409 25.11 13.71 3.72
N GLY A 410 24.69 14.12 4.92
CA GLY A 410 23.27 14.29 5.25
C GLY A 410 22.58 15.38 4.42
N LEU A 411 23.27 16.51 4.15
CA LEU A 411 22.77 17.54 3.24
C LEU A 411 22.73 17.08 1.79
N VAL A 412 23.73 16.31 1.33
CA VAL A 412 23.75 15.74 -0.03
C VAL A 412 22.60 14.74 -0.22
N LEU A 413 22.31 13.87 0.74
CA LEU A 413 21.17 12.95 0.66
C LEU A 413 19.82 13.68 0.77
N ALA A 414 19.67 14.65 1.68
CA ALA A 414 18.43 15.40 1.82
C ALA A 414 18.14 16.27 0.58
N GLY A 415 19.10 17.06 0.11
CA GLY A 415 18.95 17.89 -1.09
C GLY A 415 18.85 17.04 -2.37
N GLY A 416 19.67 16.00 -2.49
CA GLY A 416 19.65 15.07 -3.63
C GLY A 416 18.37 14.26 -3.71
N GLY A 417 17.81 13.81 -2.59
CA GLY A 417 16.52 13.13 -2.54
C GLY A 417 15.38 14.03 -3.00
N VAL A 418 15.29 15.27 -2.49
CA VAL A 418 14.29 16.25 -2.95
C VAL A 418 14.45 16.55 -4.45
N ALA A 419 15.68 16.79 -4.92
CA ALA A 419 15.95 17.10 -6.32
C ALA A 419 15.62 15.92 -7.26
N ALA A 420 15.99 14.69 -6.86
CA ALA A 420 15.68 13.48 -7.63
C ALA A 420 14.18 13.19 -7.67
N GLY A 421 13.48 13.25 -6.53
CA GLY A 421 12.02 13.07 -6.47
C GLY A 421 11.27 14.10 -7.31
N ALA A 422 11.67 15.38 -7.25
CA ALA A 422 11.10 16.43 -8.09
C ALA A 422 11.38 16.20 -9.58
N LEU A 423 12.61 15.83 -9.95
CA LEU A 423 12.98 15.51 -11.34
C LEU A 423 12.16 14.32 -11.88
N VAL A 424 12.03 13.25 -11.09
CA VAL A 424 11.28 12.05 -11.47
C VAL A 424 9.79 12.36 -11.62
N ALA A 425 9.15 12.90 -10.57
CA ALA A 425 7.70 13.09 -10.54
C ALA A 425 7.19 14.23 -11.44
N LEU A 426 7.97 15.30 -11.61
CA LEU A 426 7.55 16.50 -12.36
C LEU A 426 8.09 16.57 -13.80
N VAL A 427 9.14 15.81 -14.14
CA VAL A 427 9.78 15.90 -15.46
C VAL A 427 9.91 14.54 -16.16
N LEU A 428 10.46 13.51 -15.52
CA LEU A 428 10.70 12.21 -16.18
C LEU A 428 9.39 11.43 -16.39
N MET A 429 8.64 11.13 -15.33
CA MET A 429 7.40 10.36 -15.44
C MET A 429 6.34 11.04 -16.32
N PRO A 430 6.14 12.38 -16.28
CA PRO A 430 5.20 13.04 -17.20
C PRO A 430 5.63 13.01 -18.67
N ARG A 431 6.94 13.01 -18.96
CA ARG A 431 7.47 12.83 -20.33
C ARG A 431 7.30 11.39 -20.80
N LEU A 432 7.61 10.41 -19.96
CA LEU A 432 7.43 8.97 -20.22
C LEU A 432 5.95 8.55 -20.32
N ARG A 433 5.02 9.47 -20.07
CA ARG A 433 3.57 9.31 -20.25
C ARG A 433 3.04 9.94 -21.54
N ASP A 434 3.84 10.70 -22.30
CA ASP A 434 3.44 11.42 -23.52
C ASP A 434 2.09 12.19 -23.40
N GLY A 435 1.86 12.79 -22.23
CA GLY A 435 0.63 13.54 -21.92
C GLY A 435 -0.52 12.73 -21.30
N ALA A 436 -0.37 11.42 -21.12
CA ALA A 436 -1.31 10.60 -20.35
C ALA A 436 -1.41 11.05 -18.88
N ALA A 437 -2.61 10.96 -18.31
CA ALA A 437 -2.83 11.25 -16.90
C ALA A 437 -2.23 10.14 -16.03
N GLY A 438 -1.48 10.54 -14.99
CA GLY A 438 -1.06 9.63 -13.91
C GLY A 438 -2.06 9.63 -12.76
N ASP A 439 -2.22 8.50 -12.08
CA ASP A 439 -3.15 8.31 -10.96
C ASP A 439 -2.71 8.98 -9.65
N LEU A 440 -1.40 9.19 -9.47
CA LEU A 440 -0.82 9.64 -8.20
C LEU A 440 -1.43 10.96 -7.68
N ILE A 441 -1.79 11.91 -8.56
CA ILE A 441 -2.35 13.21 -8.17
C ILE A 441 -3.79 13.10 -7.64
N ASP A 442 -4.55 12.08 -8.04
CA ASP A 442 -5.93 11.87 -7.61
C ASP A 442 -6.02 11.66 -6.09
N ARG A 443 -5.02 10.97 -5.53
CA ARG A 443 -4.90 10.66 -4.09
C ARG A 443 -4.65 11.90 -3.21
N TYR A 444 -4.16 12.99 -3.80
CA TYR A 444 -3.89 14.27 -3.11
C TYR A 444 -4.73 15.43 -3.65
N ARG A 445 -5.72 15.17 -4.50
CA ARG A 445 -6.53 16.20 -5.18
C ARG A 445 -7.24 17.16 -4.21
N TYR A 446 -7.55 16.72 -2.99
CA TYR A 446 -8.15 17.57 -1.96
C TYR A 446 -7.17 18.64 -1.40
N LEU A 447 -5.86 18.42 -1.55
CA LEU A 447 -4.80 19.39 -1.25
C LEU A 447 -4.44 20.25 -2.46
N GLY A 448 -4.87 19.92 -3.68
CA GLY A 448 -4.61 20.76 -4.84
C GLY A 448 -4.77 20.03 -6.17
N SER A 449 -5.05 20.78 -7.23
CA SER A 449 -5.13 20.28 -8.61
C SER A 449 -3.76 20.15 -9.31
N THR A 450 -2.70 20.68 -8.71
CA THR A 450 -1.32 20.63 -9.24
C THR A 450 -0.33 20.30 -8.12
N PRO A 451 0.84 19.72 -8.41
CA PRO A 451 1.87 19.44 -7.40
C PRO A 451 2.31 20.69 -6.62
N GLY A 452 2.36 21.86 -7.27
CA GLY A 452 2.66 23.13 -6.61
C GLY A 452 1.60 23.51 -5.57
N ALA A 453 0.31 23.44 -5.94
CA ALA A 453 -0.80 23.73 -5.02
C ALA A 453 -0.87 22.75 -3.84
N VAL A 454 -0.52 21.47 -4.06
CA VAL A 454 -0.42 20.48 -2.96
C VAL A 454 0.69 20.87 -1.97
N VAL A 455 1.87 21.24 -2.45
CA VAL A 455 2.98 21.70 -1.59
C VAL A 455 2.63 23.00 -0.87
N GLU A 456 1.95 23.93 -1.54
CA GLU A 456 1.48 25.19 -0.96
C GLU A 456 0.47 24.93 0.17
N HIS A 457 -0.62 24.19 -0.07
CA HIS A 457 -1.62 23.91 0.96
C HIS A 457 -1.11 23.04 2.11
N LEU A 458 -0.12 22.17 1.89
CA LEU A 458 0.56 21.46 2.99
C LEU A 458 1.17 22.43 4.02
N VAL A 459 1.61 23.62 3.59
CA VAL A 459 2.22 24.65 4.46
C VAL A 459 1.21 25.71 4.89
N VAL A 460 0.38 26.21 3.96
CA VAL A 460 -0.52 27.37 4.16
C VAL A 460 -1.85 26.98 4.79
N ALA A 461 -2.31 25.74 4.60
CA ALA A 461 -3.61 25.26 5.09
C ALA A 461 -3.49 23.97 5.93
N PRO A 462 -2.63 23.92 6.98
CA PRO A 462 -2.33 22.68 7.72
C PRO A 462 -3.55 22.00 8.34
N GLN A 463 -4.60 22.75 8.67
CA GLN A 463 -5.88 22.23 9.15
C GLN A 463 -6.54 21.21 8.17
N SER A 464 -6.27 21.32 6.87
CA SER A 464 -6.85 20.45 5.84
C SER A 464 -6.37 19.00 5.92
N TRP A 465 -5.08 18.78 6.14
CA TRP A 465 -4.49 17.45 6.27
C TRP A 465 -4.29 17.02 7.73
N LEU A 466 -4.17 17.95 8.68
CA LEU A 466 -4.06 17.59 10.11
C LEU A 466 -5.35 16.93 10.63
N GLY A 467 -6.51 17.38 10.15
CA GLY A 467 -7.78 16.69 10.40
C GLY A 467 -7.79 15.26 9.84
N HIS A 468 -7.22 15.05 8.64
CA HIS A 468 -7.07 13.72 8.05
C HIS A 468 -6.14 12.84 8.93
N LEU A 469 -4.93 13.34 9.22
CA LEU A 469 -3.88 12.66 10.00
C LEU A 469 -4.32 12.24 11.41
N LEU A 470 -5.20 13.00 12.06
CA LEU A 470 -5.72 12.70 13.40
C LEU A 470 -7.00 11.84 13.38
N SER A 471 -7.62 11.65 12.22
CA SER A 471 -8.86 10.87 12.06
C SER A 471 -8.58 9.43 11.60
N ALA A 472 -9.62 8.61 11.49
CA ALA A 472 -9.47 7.25 10.95
C ALA A 472 -9.44 7.30 9.40
N PRO A 473 -8.52 6.56 8.74
CA PRO A 473 -7.65 5.51 9.30
C PRO A 473 -6.24 5.98 9.72
N ALA A 474 -5.83 7.20 9.37
CA ALA A 474 -4.44 7.66 9.52
C ALA A 474 -3.93 7.74 10.97
N GLY A 475 -4.71 8.31 11.89
CA GLY A 475 -4.35 8.44 13.30
C GLY A 475 -4.09 7.07 13.95
N PRO A 476 -5.02 6.10 13.85
CA PRO A 476 -4.81 4.72 14.28
C PRO A 476 -3.58 4.05 13.64
N ALA A 477 -3.31 4.29 12.35
CA ALA A 477 -2.16 3.72 11.67
C ALA A 477 -0.82 4.29 12.17
N LEU A 478 -0.74 5.61 12.39
CA LEU A 478 0.43 6.26 12.99
C LEU A 478 0.66 5.78 14.44
N LEU A 479 -0.39 5.65 15.24
CA LEU A 479 -0.31 5.10 16.60
C LEU A 479 0.18 3.65 16.60
N LEU A 480 -0.31 2.82 15.68
CA LEU A 480 0.14 1.44 15.49
C LEU A 480 1.63 1.37 15.11
N ALA A 481 2.08 2.22 14.18
CA ALA A 481 3.48 2.28 13.76
C ALA A 481 4.42 2.72 14.90
N LEU A 482 4.01 3.72 15.69
CA LEU A 482 4.76 4.18 16.87
C LEU A 482 4.77 3.14 18.00
N ALA A 483 3.65 2.45 18.24
CA ALA A 483 3.55 1.38 19.24
C ALA A 483 4.38 0.15 18.84
N GLY A 484 4.42 -0.20 17.55
CA GLY A 484 5.32 -1.23 17.00
C GLY A 484 6.80 -0.90 17.19
N ALA A 485 7.15 0.39 17.18
CA ALA A 485 8.48 0.89 17.54
C ALA A 485 8.70 1.06 19.06
N GLY A 486 7.84 0.47 19.91
CA GLY A 486 7.90 0.53 21.37
C GLY A 486 7.72 1.93 21.96
N LEU A 487 7.10 2.86 21.21
CA LEU A 487 7.03 4.31 21.47
C LEU A 487 8.40 5.02 21.60
N LEU A 488 9.51 4.33 21.35
CA LEU A 488 10.87 4.84 21.53
C LEU A 488 11.23 6.03 20.63
N PRO A 489 10.72 6.19 19.38
CA PRO A 489 10.95 7.39 18.59
C PRO A 489 10.57 8.70 19.30
N LEU A 490 9.59 8.67 20.22
CA LEU A 490 9.17 9.83 21.02
C LEU A 490 10.28 10.31 21.98
N LEU A 491 11.18 9.42 22.41
CA LEU A 491 12.35 9.78 23.23
C LEU A 491 13.43 10.53 22.43
N ARG A 492 13.32 10.60 21.10
CA ARG A 492 14.21 11.39 20.25
C ARG A 492 13.40 12.09 19.14
N PRO A 493 12.64 13.16 19.44
CA PRO A 493 11.73 13.79 18.48
C PRO A 493 12.36 14.20 17.15
N ALA A 494 13.63 14.62 17.15
CA ALA A 494 14.36 14.91 15.91
C ALA A 494 14.51 13.68 14.98
N ALA A 495 14.72 12.49 15.55
CA ALA A 495 14.82 11.26 14.77
C ALA A 495 13.45 10.78 14.26
N LEU A 496 12.37 11.02 15.03
CA LEU A 496 11.01 10.83 14.53
C LEU A 496 10.65 11.84 13.42
N ALA A 497 11.10 13.10 13.54
CA ALA A 497 10.92 14.11 12.51
C ALA A 497 11.61 13.73 11.18
N ALA A 498 12.73 13.00 11.24
CA ALA A 498 13.37 12.43 10.05
C ALA A 498 12.55 11.32 9.36
N CYS A 499 11.57 10.71 10.04
CA CYS A 499 10.62 9.76 9.44
C CYS A 499 9.42 10.47 8.76
N LEU A 500 9.17 11.74 9.06
CA LEU A 500 7.98 12.46 8.56
C LEU A 500 7.87 12.56 7.03
N PRO A 501 8.95 12.73 6.23
CA PRO A 501 8.81 12.85 4.78
C PRO A 501 8.07 11.66 4.15
N VAL A 502 8.48 10.43 4.50
CA VAL A 502 7.86 9.21 3.98
C VAL A 502 6.55 8.87 4.68
N LEU A 503 6.43 9.14 5.99
CA LEU A 503 5.17 8.89 6.72
C LEU A 503 4.04 9.81 6.27
N LEU A 504 4.31 11.10 6.04
CA LEU A 504 3.28 12.07 5.64
C LEU A 504 2.70 11.73 4.27
N LEU A 505 3.51 11.29 3.29
CA LEU A 505 3.02 10.88 1.98
C LEU A 505 1.89 9.85 2.11
N ALA A 506 2.14 8.75 2.82
CA ALA A 506 1.13 7.71 3.02
C ALA A 506 -0.05 8.19 3.89
N LEU A 507 0.24 8.86 5.02
CA LEU A 507 -0.78 9.21 6.03
C LEU A 507 -1.72 10.37 5.64
N VAL A 508 -1.35 11.24 4.69
CA VAL A 508 -2.25 12.31 4.18
C VAL A 508 -2.93 11.93 2.86
N SER A 509 -2.66 10.73 2.33
CA SER A 509 -3.30 10.25 1.09
C SER A 509 -4.79 10.00 1.30
N ALA A 510 -5.63 10.46 0.37
CA ALA A 510 -7.06 10.17 0.38
C ALA A 510 -7.38 8.69 0.05
N ASP A 511 -6.37 7.89 -0.34
CA ASP A 511 -6.53 6.45 -0.47
C ASP A 511 -6.57 5.77 0.91
N PRO A 512 -7.59 4.92 1.21
CA PRO A 512 -7.78 4.31 2.53
C PRO A 512 -6.82 3.15 2.82
N TYR A 513 -6.06 2.63 1.85
CA TYR A 513 -5.01 1.64 2.10
C TYR A 513 -3.69 2.34 2.44
N GLN A 514 -3.35 3.42 1.72
CA GLN A 514 -2.18 4.25 2.01
C GLN A 514 -2.27 4.90 3.39
N SER A 515 -3.36 5.62 3.67
CA SER A 515 -3.55 6.28 4.97
C SER A 515 -3.64 5.31 6.13
N ALA A 516 -4.14 4.09 5.92
CA ALA A 516 -4.15 3.03 6.94
C ALA A 516 -2.79 2.31 7.13
N LEU A 517 -1.74 2.70 6.39
CA LEU A 517 -0.45 1.99 6.27
C LEU A 517 -0.63 0.49 6.01
N ARG A 518 -1.63 0.14 5.18
CA ARG A 518 -1.96 -1.24 4.78
C ARG A 518 -1.17 -1.65 3.55
N LEU A 519 -1.19 -2.95 3.25
CA LEU A 519 -0.42 -3.54 2.16
C LEU A 519 1.07 -3.15 2.28
N GLN A 520 1.74 -2.81 1.18
CA GLN A 520 3.13 -2.36 1.14
C GLN A 520 3.37 -0.98 1.80
N TYR A 521 2.37 -0.09 1.83
CA TYR A 521 2.56 1.34 2.09
C TYR A 521 3.13 1.72 3.47
N GLY A 522 3.09 0.80 4.45
CA GLY A 522 3.75 0.99 5.73
C GLY A 522 5.26 0.71 5.73
N LEU A 523 5.76 -0.10 4.78
CA LEU A 523 7.12 -0.63 4.78
C LEU A 523 8.23 0.44 4.62
N PRO A 524 8.13 1.43 3.70
CA PRO A 524 9.21 2.41 3.50
C PRO A 524 9.58 3.21 4.78
N ALA A 525 8.63 3.37 5.71
CA ALA A 525 8.86 4.00 7.00
C ALA A 525 9.47 3.07 8.07
N VAL A 526 9.32 1.75 7.97
CA VAL A 526 9.79 0.77 8.97
C VAL A 526 11.27 0.91 9.31
N PRO A 527 12.23 0.90 8.36
CA PRO A 527 13.65 0.95 8.72
C PRO A 527 14.05 2.29 9.37
N LEU A 528 13.41 3.40 8.97
CA LEU A 528 13.61 4.71 9.60
C LEU A 528 13.01 4.76 11.03
N LEU A 529 11.82 4.17 11.24
CA LEU A 529 11.20 4.06 12.57
C LEU A 529 12.00 3.18 13.53
N ILE A 530 12.53 2.04 13.06
CA ILE A 530 13.44 1.18 13.84
C ILE A 530 14.74 1.93 14.18
N ALA A 531 15.29 2.73 13.25
CA ALA A 531 16.44 3.59 13.53
C ALA A 531 16.12 4.71 14.55
N ALA A 532 14.96 5.36 14.44
CA ALA A 532 14.49 6.33 15.42
C ALA A 532 14.26 5.70 16.80
N ALA A 533 13.80 4.44 16.85
CA ALA A 533 13.68 3.66 18.08
C ALA A 533 15.04 3.34 18.71
N LEU A 534 16.06 2.98 17.92
CA LEU A 534 17.45 2.82 18.40
C LEU A 534 18.03 4.15 18.93
N ALA A 535 17.75 5.27 18.26
CA ALA A 535 18.17 6.60 18.72
C ALA A 535 17.47 7.01 20.02
N GLY A 536 16.17 6.69 20.16
CA GLY A 536 15.42 6.83 21.42
C GLY A 536 15.94 5.94 22.54
N TRP A 537 16.26 4.67 22.23
CA TRP A 537 16.90 3.73 23.16
C TRP A 537 18.24 4.30 23.66
N ARG A 538 19.11 4.82 22.78
CA ARG A 538 20.35 5.48 23.19
C ARG A 538 20.12 6.70 24.09
N SER A 539 19.02 7.42 23.87
CA SER A 539 18.68 8.69 24.57
C SER A 539 17.88 8.52 25.88
N ARG A 540 17.65 7.28 26.32
CA ARG A 540 16.76 6.94 27.44
C ARG A 540 17.13 7.62 28.79
N PRO A 541 16.15 8.16 29.54
CA PRO A 541 16.36 8.56 30.94
C PRO A 541 16.48 7.34 31.89
N GLY A 542 17.61 7.26 32.60
CA GLY A 542 17.77 6.42 33.79
C GLY A 542 18.00 4.91 33.57
N ARG A 543 18.48 4.24 34.63
CA ARG A 543 18.82 2.80 34.62
C ARG A 543 17.60 1.87 34.57
N ARG A 544 16.45 2.25 35.16
CA ARG A 544 15.23 1.41 35.19
C ARG A 544 14.64 1.22 33.79
N LEU A 545 14.35 2.31 33.09
CA LEU A 545 13.87 2.27 31.69
C LEU A 545 14.84 1.49 30.81
N GLY A 546 16.16 1.65 31.01
CA GLY A 546 17.19 0.89 30.30
C GLY A 546 17.15 -0.63 30.41
N ARG A 547 16.48 -1.20 31.41
CA ARG A 547 16.18 -2.65 31.48
C ARG A 547 14.89 -3.01 30.76
N ALA A 548 13.93 -2.08 30.69
CA ALA A 548 12.64 -2.29 30.05
C ALA A 548 12.67 -2.12 28.51
N VAL A 549 13.59 -1.32 27.94
CA VAL A 549 13.57 -1.01 26.50
C VAL A 549 13.52 -2.24 25.56
N PRO A 550 14.26 -3.33 25.78
CA PRO A 550 14.11 -4.54 24.95
C PRO A 550 12.68 -5.08 24.93
N ALA A 551 12.02 -5.10 26.10
CA ALA A 551 10.66 -5.60 26.27
C ALA A 551 9.61 -4.61 25.73
N LEU A 552 9.86 -3.30 25.80
CA LEU A 552 9.00 -2.29 25.17
C LEU A 552 9.05 -2.37 23.64
N LEU A 553 10.25 -2.55 23.07
CA LEU A 553 10.44 -2.64 21.62
C LEU A 553 9.88 -3.96 21.05
N VAL A 554 10.26 -5.10 21.62
CA VAL A 554 9.77 -6.41 21.17
C VAL A 554 8.31 -6.63 21.53
N GLY A 555 7.87 -6.21 22.71
CA GLY A 555 6.47 -6.31 23.15
C GLY A 555 5.54 -5.38 22.37
N GLY A 556 5.98 -4.17 22.02
CA GLY A 556 5.24 -3.26 21.16
C GLY A 556 5.08 -3.81 19.74
N ALA A 557 6.16 -4.32 19.14
CA ALA A 557 6.10 -5.02 17.86
C ALA A 557 5.17 -6.25 17.92
N ALA A 558 5.35 -7.14 18.90
CA ALA A 558 4.51 -8.33 19.05
C ALA A 558 3.02 -8.01 19.27
N ALA A 559 2.69 -7.04 20.13
CA ALA A 559 1.30 -6.66 20.40
C ALA A 559 0.62 -6.05 19.16
N THR A 560 1.33 -5.18 18.42
CA THR A 560 0.79 -4.60 17.19
C THR A 560 0.68 -5.62 16.05
N TRP A 561 1.63 -6.56 15.97
CA TRP A 561 1.59 -7.70 15.04
C TRP A 561 0.38 -8.61 15.30
N LEU A 562 0.15 -9.02 16.55
CA LEU A 562 -1.00 -9.86 16.94
C LEU A 562 -2.36 -9.22 16.61
N VAL A 563 -2.44 -7.89 16.60
CA VAL A 563 -3.68 -7.14 16.32
C VAL A 563 -3.86 -6.81 14.83
N ALA A 564 -2.78 -6.67 14.05
CA ALA A 564 -2.84 -6.01 12.75
C ALA A 564 -1.97 -6.61 11.62
N ALA A 565 -1.24 -7.70 11.87
CA ALA A 565 -0.56 -8.47 10.83
C ALA A 565 -1.56 -9.33 10.02
N PRO A 566 -1.29 -9.61 8.73
CA PRO A 566 -2.23 -10.29 7.83
C PRO A 566 -2.28 -11.82 8.03
N LEU A 567 -2.43 -12.29 9.28
CA LEU A 567 -2.41 -13.73 9.58
C LEU A 567 -3.59 -14.47 8.92
N PRO A 568 -3.46 -15.78 8.58
CA PRO A 568 -4.56 -16.55 8.00
C PRO A 568 -5.83 -16.61 8.85
N TRP A 569 -5.65 -16.59 10.17
CA TRP A 569 -6.73 -16.50 11.18
C TRP A 569 -6.81 -15.10 11.82
N GLY A 570 -6.12 -14.12 11.25
CA GLY A 570 -6.01 -12.76 11.78
C GLY A 570 -7.31 -11.94 11.59
N PRO A 571 -7.55 -10.96 12.47
CA PRO A 571 -8.64 -10.01 12.28
C PRO A 571 -8.35 -9.05 11.11
N GLY A 572 -9.40 -8.63 10.40
CA GLY A 572 -9.32 -7.61 9.37
C GLY A 572 -9.13 -8.13 7.93
N PRO A 573 -9.05 -7.23 6.93
CA PRO A 573 -9.26 -7.60 5.54
C PRO A 573 -7.98 -8.01 4.79
N ASP A 574 -6.78 -7.79 5.35
CA ASP A 574 -5.49 -8.11 4.70
C ASP A 574 -5.08 -9.60 4.84
N ARG A 575 -5.85 -10.40 5.60
CA ARG A 575 -5.52 -11.79 5.98
C ARG A 575 -5.06 -12.67 4.81
N ILE A 576 -3.92 -13.35 4.99
CA ILE A 576 -3.34 -14.27 4.01
C ILE A 576 -4.17 -15.56 3.96
N SER A 577 -4.88 -15.79 2.86
CA SER A 577 -5.47 -17.11 2.59
C SER A 577 -4.40 -18.05 1.98
N LEU A 578 -4.32 -19.28 2.50
CA LEU A 578 -3.46 -20.37 2.00
C LEU A 578 -4.28 -21.63 1.65
N ALA A 579 -5.61 -21.53 1.60
CA ALA A 579 -6.49 -22.61 1.17
C ALA A 579 -6.43 -22.79 -0.36
N GLY A 580 -6.91 -23.90 -0.91
CA GLY A 580 -6.94 -24.09 -2.37
C GLY A 580 -5.74 -24.83 -2.95
N LEU A 581 -4.81 -25.33 -2.14
CA LEU A 581 -3.76 -26.26 -2.59
C LEU A 581 -4.38 -27.51 -3.24
N GLU A 582 -5.49 -27.99 -2.68
CA GLU A 582 -6.25 -29.15 -3.13
C GLU A 582 -6.83 -29.02 -4.55
N ARG A 583 -7.08 -27.79 -5.01
CA ARG A 583 -7.58 -27.50 -6.37
C ARG A 583 -6.49 -26.95 -7.31
N ALA A 584 -5.32 -26.57 -6.79
CA ALA A 584 -4.31 -25.83 -7.54
C ALA A 584 -3.82 -26.60 -8.77
N ALA A 585 -3.55 -27.90 -8.61
CA ALA A 585 -3.12 -28.77 -9.70
C ALA A 585 -4.19 -28.97 -10.80
N GLU A 586 -5.48 -28.76 -10.50
CA GLU A 586 -6.56 -28.81 -11.50
C GLU A 586 -6.64 -27.48 -12.26
N VAL A 587 -6.63 -26.35 -11.54
CA VAL A 587 -6.63 -25.01 -12.14
C VAL A 587 -5.45 -24.85 -13.09
N SER A 588 -4.23 -25.22 -12.68
CA SER A 588 -3.05 -25.18 -13.56
C SER A 588 -3.18 -26.10 -14.78
N ARG A 589 -3.83 -27.27 -14.68
CA ARG A 589 -4.10 -28.18 -15.82
C ARG A 589 -5.18 -27.66 -16.77
N VAL A 590 -6.04 -26.74 -16.33
CA VAL A 590 -6.96 -26.00 -17.20
C VAL A 590 -6.24 -24.83 -17.86
N LEU A 591 -5.48 -24.03 -17.10
CA LEU A 591 -4.73 -22.88 -17.64
C LEU A 591 -3.68 -23.30 -18.68
N ALA A 592 -3.02 -24.45 -18.50
CA ALA A 592 -2.06 -25.00 -19.46
C ALA A 592 -2.65 -25.41 -20.83
N ARG A 593 -3.98 -25.29 -21.02
CA ARG A 593 -4.63 -25.47 -22.33
C ARG A 593 -4.68 -24.18 -23.15
N ILE A 594 -4.42 -23.03 -22.52
CA ILE A 594 -4.34 -21.73 -23.18
C ILE A 594 -2.94 -21.62 -23.81
N PRO A 595 -2.81 -21.30 -25.12
CA PRO A 595 -1.51 -21.06 -25.73
C PRO A 595 -0.75 -19.94 -25.02
N SER A 596 0.57 -20.06 -24.91
CA SER A 596 1.40 -19.08 -24.18
C SER A 596 1.35 -17.69 -24.83
N ASP A 597 1.27 -17.64 -26.15
CA ASP A 597 1.24 -16.44 -27.01
C ASP A 597 -0.17 -15.84 -27.21
N ALA A 598 -1.25 -16.57 -26.92
CA ALA A 598 -2.60 -16.10 -27.19
C ALA A 598 -3.03 -14.93 -26.28
N PRO A 599 -3.74 -13.90 -26.79
CA PRO A 599 -4.33 -12.84 -25.96
C PRO A 599 -5.42 -13.35 -25.02
N VAL A 600 -5.33 -13.01 -23.72
CA VAL A 600 -6.22 -13.54 -22.68
C VAL A 600 -6.83 -12.43 -21.82
N ALA A 601 -8.11 -12.56 -21.47
CA ALA A 601 -8.68 -11.85 -20.32
C ALA A 601 -8.94 -12.82 -19.16
N ALA A 602 -8.40 -12.55 -17.98
CA ALA A 602 -8.51 -13.43 -16.83
C ALA A 602 -9.04 -12.73 -15.57
N THR A 603 -9.70 -13.49 -14.69
CA THR A 603 -9.97 -13.06 -13.32
C THR A 603 -8.66 -12.84 -12.56
N GLY A 604 -8.58 -11.79 -11.74
CA GLY A 604 -7.29 -11.26 -11.30
C GLY A 604 -6.40 -12.20 -10.46
N SER A 605 -6.99 -13.25 -9.87
CA SER A 605 -6.31 -14.35 -9.16
C SER A 605 -5.70 -15.42 -10.08
N LEU A 606 -6.18 -15.55 -11.32
CA LEU A 606 -5.62 -16.46 -12.32
C LEU A 606 -4.56 -15.76 -13.18
N LEU A 607 -4.67 -14.44 -13.29
CA LEU A 607 -3.85 -13.60 -14.16
C LEU A 607 -2.34 -13.67 -13.81
N THR A 608 -1.99 -13.89 -12.54
CA THR A 608 -0.61 -14.11 -12.04
C THR A 608 0.04 -15.43 -12.48
N HIS A 609 -0.67 -16.25 -13.27
CA HIS A 609 -0.17 -17.48 -13.90
C HIS A 609 -0.28 -17.39 -15.43
N LEU A 610 -0.56 -16.19 -15.93
CA LEU A 610 -0.96 -15.87 -17.30
C LEU A 610 -0.33 -14.54 -17.79
N ALA A 611 0.56 -13.94 -17.00
CA ALA A 611 1.14 -12.62 -17.24
C ALA A 611 2.39 -12.62 -18.13
N GLU A 612 3.03 -13.79 -18.30
CA GLU A 612 4.18 -14.04 -19.17
C GLU A 612 3.82 -14.03 -20.67
N ARG A 613 3.14 -12.97 -21.12
CA ARG A 613 2.74 -12.74 -22.51
C ARG A 613 2.60 -11.27 -22.85
N THR A 614 2.49 -10.99 -24.15
CA THR A 614 2.41 -9.61 -24.67
C THR A 614 1.10 -8.91 -24.33
N ASP A 615 0.00 -9.68 -24.26
CA ASP A 615 -1.37 -9.17 -24.21
C ASP A 615 -2.21 -9.95 -23.19
N VAL A 616 -2.35 -9.39 -21.99
CA VAL A 616 -3.17 -9.93 -20.90
C VAL A 616 -4.00 -8.83 -20.24
N PHE A 617 -5.25 -9.12 -19.89
CA PHE A 617 -6.21 -8.12 -19.42
C PHE A 617 -7.03 -8.61 -18.22
N GLU A 618 -7.29 -7.74 -17.25
CA GLU A 618 -8.17 -8.09 -16.13
C GLU A 618 -9.64 -8.22 -16.59
N LEU A 619 -10.34 -9.25 -16.14
CA LEU A 619 -11.77 -9.37 -16.35
C LEU A 619 -12.56 -8.38 -15.47
N PRO A 620 -13.51 -7.62 -16.06
CA PRO A 620 -14.02 -7.80 -17.40
C PRO A 620 -13.29 -6.87 -18.41
N ALA A 621 -12.56 -7.44 -19.35
CA ALA A 621 -11.81 -6.67 -20.34
C ALA A 621 -12.70 -5.76 -21.21
N GLY A 622 -12.12 -4.66 -21.70
CA GLY A 622 -12.77 -3.76 -22.66
C GLY A 622 -12.52 -4.13 -24.14
N VAL A 623 -11.62 -5.07 -24.36
CA VAL A 623 -11.03 -5.46 -25.66
C VAL A 623 -11.50 -6.85 -26.11
N GLY A 624 -11.26 -7.18 -27.38
CA GLY A 624 -11.37 -8.56 -27.87
C GLY A 624 -10.15 -9.37 -27.43
N VAL A 625 -10.38 -10.61 -27.01
CA VAL A 625 -9.36 -11.60 -26.63
C VAL A 625 -9.82 -12.96 -27.15
N ASP A 626 -8.87 -13.86 -27.41
CA ASP A 626 -9.17 -15.20 -27.91
C ASP A 626 -9.56 -16.16 -26.78
N TRP A 627 -9.03 -15.94 -25.56
CA TRP A 627 -9.32 -16.75 -24.38
C TRP A 627 -9.81 -15.93 -23.19
N VAL A 628 -10.64 -16.57 -22.36
CA VAL A 628 -11.27 -16.00 -21.15
C VAL A 628 -11.14 -17.01 -20.01
N ALA A 629 -10.67 -16.58 -18.83
CA ALA A 629 -10.39 -17.43 -17.66
C ALA A 629 -10.97 -16.91 -16.33
#